data_AF-A0A2K5ZIH9-F1
#
_entry.id   AF-A0A2K5ZIH9-F1
#
_cell.length_a   1.000
_cell.length_b   1.000
_cell.length_c   1.000
_cell.angle_alpha   90.00
_cell.angle_beta   90.00
_cell.angle_gamma   90.00
#
_symmetry.space_group_name_H-M   'P 1'
#
loop_
_entity.id
_entity.type
_entity.pdbx_description
1 polymer ?
#
loop_
_entity_poly.entity_id
_entity_poly.type
_entity_poly.pdbx_seq_one_letter_code
_entity_poly.pdbx_strand_id
1 'polypeptide(L)'
;MTTATRQEVLGLYRSIFRLARKWQATSGQMEDTIKEKQYILNEARTLFRKNKNLTDTDLIKQCIDECTARIEIGLHYKIPYPRPVSVMGTYTLINPVISKNV
;
A
#
# COMPACT_ATOMS: atom_id res chain seq x y z
N MET A 1 -19.57 12.17 -0.44
CA MET A 1 -18.20 12.07 -0.97
C MET A 1 -17.98 13.20 -1.97
N THR A 2 -17.03 14.09 -1.71
CA THR A 2 -16.62 15.09 -2.71
C THR A 2 -16.01 14.39 -3.92
N THR A 3 -16.35 14.83 -5.12
CA THR A 3 -15.87 14.26 -6.39
C THR A 3 -14.34 14.24 -6.48
N ALA A 4 -13.68 15.22 -5.87
CA ALA A 4 -12.23 15.33 -5.75
C ALA A 4 -11.57 14.12 -5.05
N THR A 5 -12.08 13.73 -3.88
CA THR A 5 -11.49 12.62 -3.08
C THR A 5 -11.63 11.28 -3.81
N ARG A 6 -12.73 11.07 -4.53
CA ARG A 6 -12.93 9.83 -5.31
C ARG A 6 -11.95 9.74 -6.49
N GLN A 7 -11.68 10.86 -7.17
CA GLN A 7 -10.72 10.90 -8.27
C GLN A 7 -9.31 10.61 -7.78
N GLU A 8 -8.94 11.16 -6.63
CA GLU A 8 -7.64 10.94 -5.99
C GLU A 8 -7.43 9.46 -5.60
N VAL A 9 -8.40 8.85 -4.90
CA VAL A 9 -8.35 7.43 -4.53
C VAL A 9 -8.20 6.53 -5.77
N LEU A 10 -8.99 6.78 -6.82
CA LEU A 10 -8.89 6.00 -8.06
C LEU A 10 -7.59 6.28 -8.83
N GLY A 11 -7.05 7.50 -8.75
CA GLY A 11 -5.75 7.87 -9.29
C GLY A 11 -4.64 7.06 -8.61
N LEU A 12 -4.66 7.02 -7.29
CA LEU A 12 -3.74 6.23 -6.46
C LEU A 12 -3.86 4.73 -6.73
N TYR A 13 -5.09 4.21 -6.85
CA TYR A 13 -5.30 2.81 -7.23
C TYR A 13 -4.64 2.49 -8.57
N ARG A 14 -4.83 3.32 -9.59
CA ARG A 14 -4.21 3.10 -10.91
C ARG A 14 -2.69 3.24 -10.88
N SER A 15 -2.14 4.14 -10.06
CA SER A 15 -0.69 4.31 -9.93
C SER A 15 -0.03 3.05 -9.37
N ILE A 16 -0.66 2.39 -8.39
CA ILE A 16 -0.17 1.10 -7.85
C ILE A 16 -0.09 0.03 -8.93
N PHE A 17 -1.10 -0.09 -9.79
CA PHE A 17 -1.07 -1.06 -10.90
C PHE A 17 0.00 -0.73 -11.94
N ARG A 18 0.27 0.56 -12.18
CA ARG A 18 1.40 1.00 -13.03
C ARG A 18 2.74 0.64 -12.40
N LEU A 19 2.87 0.82 -11.09
CA LEU A 19 4.06 0.47 -10.32
C LEU A 19 4.31 -1.05 -10.36
N ALA A 20 3.28 -1.85 -10.07
CA ALA A 20 3.37 -3.31 -10.14
C ALA A 20 3.82 -3.80 -11.53
N ARG A 21 3.36 -3.18 -12.62
CA ARG A 21 3.81 -3.55 -13.98
C ARG A 21 5.30 -3.32 -14.19
N LYS A 22 5.84 -2.21 -13.67
CA LYS A 22 7.26 -1.85 -13.78
C LYS A 22 8.14 -2.49 -12.70
N TRP A 23 7.53 -3.17 -11.73
CA TRP A 23 8.25 -3.77 -10.62
C TRP A 23 9.20 -4.86 -11.09
N GLN A 24 10.38 -4.93 -10.47
CA GLN A 24 11.38 -5.97 -10.67
C GLN A 24 11.99 -6.28 -9.30
N ALA A 25 12.09 -7.56 -8.97
CA ALA A 25 12.69 -7.98 -7.72
C ALA A 25 14.18 -7.64 -7.71
N THR A 26 14.68 -7.18 -6.56
CA THR A 26 16.11 -6.90 -6.36
C THR A 26 16.95 -8.16 -6.52
N SER A 27 16.38 -9.35 -6.32
CA SER A 27 17.05 -10.64 -6.53
C SER A 27 17.37 -10.94 -8.00
N GLY A 28 16.76 -10.22 -8.95
CA GLY A 28 16.88 -10.49 -10.38
C GLY A 28 16.19 -11.78 -10.83
N GLN A 29 15.59 -12.55 -9.91
CA GLN A 29 14.88 -13.78 -10.22
C GLN A 29 13.49 -13.47 -10.78
N MET A 30 13.12 -14.17 -11.85
CA MET A 30 11.81 -14.01 -12.48
C MET A 30 10.69 -14.45 -11.53
N GLU A 31 10.91 -15.54 -10.78
CA GLU A 31 9.92 -16.08 -9.85
C GLU A 31 9.61 -15.08 -8.71
N ASP A 32 10.64 -14.49 -8.11
CA ASP A 32 10.47 -13.46 -7.08
C ASP A 32 9.76 -12.23 -7.64
N THR A 33 10.14 -11.80 -8.85
CA THR A 33 9.46 -10.68 -9.53
C THR A 33 7.97 -10.97 -9.72
N ILE A 34 7.59 -12.19 -10.09
CA ILE A 34 6.18 -12.58 -10.24
C ILE A 34 5.47 -12.58 -8.88
N LYS A 35 6.07 -13.18 -7.84
CA LYS A 35 5.51 -13.25 -6.48
C LYS A 35 5.29 -11.85 -5.90
N GLU A 36 6.27 -10.98 -6.03
CA GLU A 36 6.22 -9.60 -5.55
C GLU A 36 5.15 -8.77 -6.29
N LYS A 37 5.07 -8.91 -7.62
CA LYS A 37 4.00 -8.28 -8.41
C LYS A 37 2.62 -8.73 -7.97
N GLN A 38 2.43 -10.04 -7.82
CA GLN A 38 1.16 -10.61 -7.36
C GLN A 38 0.80 -10.10 -5.97
N TYR A 39 1.79 -10.00 -5.08
CA TYR A 39 1.61 -9.45 -3.74
C TYR A 39 1.11 -8.00 -3.77
N ILE A 40 1.81 -7.11 -4.48
CA ILE A 40 1.42 -5.69 -4.60
C ILE A 40 -0.03 -5.57 -5.10
N LEU A 41 -0.39 -6.34 -6.14
CA LEU A 41 -1.73 -6.30 -6.72
C LEU A 41 -2.81 -6.83 -5.78
N ASN A 42 -2.54 -7.94 -5.09
CA ASN A 42 -3.50 -8.55 -4.18
C ASN A 42 -3.70 -7.71 -2.92
N GLU A 43 -2.62 -7.16 -2.36
CA GLU A 43 -2.68 -6.26 -1.21
C GLU A 43 -3.49 -5.01 -1.56
N ALA A 44 -3.19 -4.35 -2.70
CA ALA A 44 -3.95 -3.19 -3.15
C ALA A 44 -5.44 -3.50 -3.33
N ARG A 45 -5.78 -4.61 -4.00
CA ARG A 45 -7.19 -5.03 -4.15
C ARG A 45 -7.88 -5.25 -2.80
N THR A 46 -7.18 -5.90 -1.87
CA THR A 46 -7.72 -6.24 -0.55
C THR A 46 -7.99 -4.98 0.28
N LEU A 47 -7.00 -4.08 0.37
CA LEU A 47 -7.11 -2.86 1.17
C LEU A 47 -8.17 -1.89 0.60
N PHE A 48 -8.19 -1.68 -0.72
CA PHE A 48 -9.21 -0.83 -1.36
C PHE A 48 -10.61 -1.41 -1.21
N ARG A 49 -10.77 -2.74 -1.27
CA ARG A 49 -12.07 -3.39 -1.06
C ARG A 49 -12.51 -3.33 0.40
N LYS A 50 -11.56 -3.43 1.36
CA LYS A 50 -11.84 -3.28 2.80
C LYS A 50 -12.35 -1.86 3.11
N ASN A 51 -11.76 -0.84 2.50
CA ASN A 51 -12.11 0.57 2.73
C ASN A 51 -13.23 1.10 1.82
N LYS A 52 -13.90 0.24 1.03
CA LYS A 52 -14.91 0.67 0.03
C LYS A 52 -16.12 1.41 0.63
N ASN A 53 -16.45 1.12 1.88
CA ASN A 53 -17.60 1.68 2.60
C ASN A 53 -17.21 2.87 3.49
N LEU A 54 -15.93 3.28 3.47
CA LEU A 54 -15.45 4.40 4.25
C LEU A 54 -16.04 5.70 3.71
N THR A 55 -16.79 6.42 4.55
CA THR A 55 -17.48 7.67 4.19
C THR A 55 -16.88 8.90 4.86
N ASP A 56 -16.13 8.69 5.95
CA ASP A 56 -15.42 9.73 6.70
C ASP A 56 -14.25 10.28 5.86
N THR A 57 -14.28 11.58 5.58
CA THR A 57 -13.30 12.25 4.74
C THR A 57 -11.90 12.29 5.35
N ASP A 58 -11.79 12.36 6.68
CA ASP A 58 -10.49 12.45 7.35
C ASP A 58 -9.81 11.09 7.39
N LEU A 59 -10.59 10.03 7.63
CA LEU A 59 -10.09 8.66 7.50
C LEU A 59 -9.69 8.31 6.07
N ILE A 60 -10.42 8.81 5.06
CA ILE A 60 -10.04 8.62 3.65
C ILE A 60 -8.69 9.30 3.35
N LYS A 61 -8.48 10.54 3.80
CA LYS A 61 -7.20 11.24 3.64
C LYS A 61 -6.07 10.48 4.32
N GLN A 62 -6.28 10.05 5.57
CA GLN A 62 -5.29 9.25 6.28
C GLN A 62 -4.95 7.96 5.54
N CYS A 63 -5.92 7.29 4.92
CA CYS A 63 -5.69 6.11 4.09
C CYS A 63 -4.89 6.43 2.82
N ILE A 64 -5.11 7.59 2.20
CA ILE A 64 -4.35 8.06 1.04
C ILE A 64 -2.90 8.34 1.43
N ASP A 65 -2.68 9.05 2.55
CA ASP A 65 -1.35 9.39 3.07
C ASP A 65 -0.57 8.13 3.45
N GLU A 66 -1.20 7.19 4.19
CA GLU A 66 -0.60 5.91 4.57
C GLU A 66 -0.20 5.10 3.33
N CYS A 67 -1.08 5.02 2.34
CA CYS A 67 -0.82 4.31 1.09
C CYS A 67 0.33 4.95 0.29
N THR A 68 0.38 6.28 0.24
CA THR A 68 1.44 7.03 -0.44
C THR A 68 2.79 6.82 0.25
N ALA A 69 2.85 6.94 1.57
CA ALA A 69 4.04 6.66 2.36
C ALA A 69 4.52 5.21 2.15
N ARG A 70 3.59 4.25 2.09
CA ARG A 70 3.94 2.84 1.86
C ARG A 70 4.50 2.59 0.46
N ILE A 71 3.98 3.25 -0.57
CA ILE A 71 4.54 3.21 -1.93
C ILE A 71 5.96 3.79 -1.94
N GLU A 72 6.17 4.93 -1.28
CA GLU A 72 7.48 5.57 -1.21
C GLU A 72 8.52 4.68 -0.52
N ILE A 73 8.16 4.10 0.63
CA ILE A 73 9.00 3.13 1.35
C ILE A 73 9.30 1.91 0.45
N GLY A 74 8.28 1.36 -0.21
CA GLY A 74 8.47 0.22 -1.11
C GLY A 74 9.40 0.53 -2.28
N LEU A 75 9.30 1.72 -2.86
CA LEU A 75 10.17 2.17 -3.96
C LEU A 75 11.60 2.47 -3.51
N HIS A 76 11.76 3.05 -2.32
CA HIS A 76 13.06 3.42 -1.75
C HIS A 76 13.85 2.18 -1.33
N TYR A 77 13.21 1.26 -0.62
CA TYR A 77 13.89 0.06 -0.11
C TYR A 77 13.81 -1.14 -1.04
N LYS A 78 13.05 -1.06 -2.14
CA LYS A 78 12.81 -2.18 -3.08
C LYS A 78 12.26 -3.43 -2.41
N ILE A 79 11.44 -3.25 -1.37
CA ILE A 79 10.80 -4.33 -0.63
C ILE A 79 9.29 -4.08 -0.69
N PRO A 80 8.52 -4.96 -1.35
CA PRO A 80 7.07 -4.76 -1.49
C PRO A 80 6.29 -5.29 -0.28
N TYR A 81 6.92 -6.12 0.55
CA TYR A 81 6.31 -6.70 1.74
C TYR A 81 6.43 -5.77 2.97
N PRO A 82 5.47 -5.81 3.90
CA PRO A 82 5.66 -5.19 5.21
C PRO A 82 6.87 -5.84 5.86
N ARG A 83 7.88 -5.04 6.20
CA ARG A 83 9.05 -5.57 6.90
C ARG A 83 8.59 -6.16 8.24
N PRO A 84 8.96 -7.40 8.59
CA PRO A 84 8.75 -7.89 9.93
C PRO A 84 9.50 -6.94 10.87
N VAL A 85 8.74 -6.26 11.72
CA VAL A 85 9.30 -5.35 12.72
C VAL A 85 10.05 -6.23 13.71
N SER A 86 11.37 -6.10 13.78
CA SER A 86 12.13 -6.72 14.88
C SER A 86 11.58 -6.10 16.16
N VAL A 87 11.03 -6.94 17.05
CA VAL A 87 10.52 -6.53 18.37
C VAL A 87 11.71 -6.20 19.29
N MET A 88 12.50 -5.20 18.93
CA MET A 88 13.53 -4.63 19.78
C MET A 88 13.62 -3.12 19.54
N GLY A 89 13.22 -2.38 20.58
CA GLY A 89 13.69 -1.01 20.83
C GLY A 89 13.06 0.09 19.99
N THR A 90 11.87 0.54 20.42
CA THR A 90 11.41 1.94 20.35
C THR A 90 11.62 2.69 19.02
N TYR A 91 10.74 2.50 18.03
CA TYR A 91 10.13 3.58 17.22
C TYR A 91 8.86 3.03 16.55
N THR A 92 7.71 3.56 16.95
CA THR A 92 6.37 3.18 16.48
C THR A 92 6.12 3.70 15.07
N LEU A 93 6.49 2.94 14.04
CA LEU A 93 6.01 3.08 12.65
C LEU A 93 6.10 1.65 12.06
N ILE A 94 5.08 0.93 11.62
CA ILE A 94 3.81 1.25 11.00
C ILE A 94 2.86 0.14 11.45
N ASN A 95 2.08 0.38 12.51
CA ASN A 95 0.86 -0.39 12.69
C ASN A 95 -0.13 0.22 11.69
N PRO A 96 -0.61 -0.52 10.66
CA PRO A 96 -1.63 0.02 9.78
C PRO A 96 -2.81 0.45 10.66
N VAL A 97 -3.32 1.66 10.48
CA VAL A 97 -4.63 2.01 11.06
C VAL A 97 -5.68 1.03 10.53
N ILE A 98 -5.43 0.47 9.34
CA ILE A 98 -6.21 -0.61 8.74
C ILE A 98 -6.21 -1.91 9.57
N SER A 99 -5.26 -2.12 10.49
CA SER A 99 -5.20 -3.31 11.37
C SER A 99 -5.75 -3.08 12.77
N LYS A 100 -6.08 -1.85 13.17
CA LYS A 100 -6.52 -1.52 14.53
C LYS A 100 -8.04 -1.32 14.70
N ASN A 101 -8.82 -1.42 13.62
CA ASN A 101 -10.28 -1.27 13.65
C ASN A 101 -11.00 -2.51 13.10
N VAL A 102 -10.70 -3.69 13.66
CA VAL A 102 -11.63 -4.81 13.83
C VAL A 102 -11.32 -5.45 15.18
#